data_AF-A0A849Z7P7-F1
#
_entry.id   AF-A0A849Z7P7-F1
#
_cell.length_a   1.000
_cell.length_b   1.000
_cell.length_c   1.000
_cell.angle_alpha   90.00
_cell.angle_beta   90.00
_cell.angle_gamma   90.00
#
_symmetry.space_group_name_H-M   'P 1'
#
loop_
_entity.id
_entity.type
_entity.pdbx_description
1 polymer ?
#
loop_
_entity_poly.entity_id
_entity_poly.type
_entity_poly.pdbx_seq_one_letter_code
_entity_poly.pdbx_strand_id
1 'polypeptide(L)'
;MNKGGLSFGEIEATVLDAERLATELDALGPDAGTESMLFARALRTMARNLRFALVSPPDEIMLMKMVLTLETTIRRVSARALDASGPPASQRPTLPPPPGATPREVWDSLPPSRPRGPETVRCPLPKESEIRAKVEPVDGDVVPPSRRKTS
;
A
#
# COMPACT_ATOMS: atom_id res chain seq x y z
N MET A 1 10.10 24.94 -15.05
CA MET A 1 10.57 23.56 -14.83
C MET A 1 9.83 23.01 -13.61
N ASN A 2 8.80 22.19 -13.77
CA ASN A 2 8.23 21.42 -12.65
C ASN A 2 8.46 19.95 -12.96
N LYS A 3 9.59 19.41 -12.50
CA LYS A 3 9.93 18.00 -12.62
C LYS A 3 10.03 17.44 -11.19
N GLY A 4 8.90 17.06 -10.61
CA GLY A 4 8.88 16.15 -9.46
C GLY A 4 8.34 16.69 -8.12
N GLY A 5 7.84 17.93 -8.05
CA GLY A 5 7.20 18.45 -6.82
C GLY A 5 5.68 18.22 -6.83
N LEU A 6 5.11 17.86 -5.68
CA LEU A 6 3.66 17.83 -5.44
C LEU A 6 3.06 19.22 -5.71
N SER A 7 2.05 19.29 -6.55
CA SER A 7 1.35 20.55 -6.81
C SER A 7 0.47 20.94 -5.63
N PHE A 8 0.31 22.25 -5.42
CA PHE A 8 -0.57 22.78 -4.38
C PHE A 8 -2.00 22.19 -4.48
N GLY A 9 -2.53 22.03 -5.69
CA GLY A 9 -3.85 21.45 -5.92
C GLY A 9 -3.95 19.97 -5.51
N GLU A 10 -2.90 19.17 -5.72
CA GLU A 10 -2.85 17.78 -5.24
C GLU A 10 -2.83 17.74 -3.71
N ILE A 11 -2.06 18.62 -3.07
CA ILE A 11 -2.00 18.69 -1.61
C ILE A 11 -3.37 19.10 -1.02
N GLU A 12 -4.03 20.11 -1.60
CA GLU A 12 -5.36 20.51 -1.18
C GLU A 12 -6.40 19.42 -1.40
N ALA A 13 -6.36 18.71 -2.53
CA ALA A 13 -7.25 17.57 -2.79
C ALA A 13 -7.10 16.49 -1.70
N THR A 14 -5.87 16.12 -1.36
CA THR A 14 -5.59 15.14 -0.29
C THR A 14 -6.11 15.60 1.07
N VAL A 15 -6.01 16.90 1.37
CA VAL A 15 -6.58 17.47 2.60
C VAL A 15 -8.11 17.37 2.59
N LEU A 16 -8.76 17.70 1.49
CA LEU A 16 -10.22 17.63 1.36
C LEU A 16 -10.73 16.18 1.48
N ASP A 17 -10.03 15.22 0.88
CA ASP A 17 -10.36 13.80 1.00
C ASP A 17 -10.26 13.31 2.46
N ALA A 18 -9.23 13.74 3.18
CA ALA A 18 -9.07 13.40 4.60
C ALA A 18 -10.23 13.97 5.46
N GLU A 19 -10.63 15.21 5.20
CA GLU A 19 -11.72 15.84 5.94
C GLU A 19 -13.06 15.20 5.65
N ARG A 20 -13.33 14.92 4.37
CA ARG A 20 -14.54 14.22 3.95
C ARG A 20 -14.65 12.86 4.65
N LEU A 21 -13.60 12.06 4.61
CA LEU A 21 -13.59 10.74 5.25
C LEU A 21 -13.75 10.85 6.77
N ALA A 22 -13.16 11.86 7.41
CA ALA A 22 -13.37 12.11 8.83
C ALA A 22 -14.82 12.52 9.17
N THR A 23 -15.51 13.25 8.29
CA THR A 23 -16.93 13.56 8.44
C THR A 23 -17.80 12.32 8.26
N GLU A 24 -17.48 11.49 7.27
CA GLU A 24 -18.19 10.21 7.04
C GLU A 24 -18.06 9.29 8.27
N LEU A 25 -16.87 9.20 8.87
CA LEU A 25 -16.65 8.41 10.09
C LEU A 25 -17.41 8.95 11.32
N ASP A 26 -17.49 10.27 11.50
CA ASP A 26 -18.27 10.86 12.60
C ASP A 26 -19.78 10.62 12.39
N ALA A 27 -20.23 10.61 11.14
CA ALA A 27 -21.63 10.38 10.80
C ALA A 27 -22.11 8.95 11.10
N LEU A 28 -21.19 7.99 11.22
CA LEU A 28 -21.52 6.64 11.69
C LEU A 28 -21.98 6.61 13.16
N GLY A 29 -21.75 7.71 13.91
CA GLY A 29 -22.25 7.86 15.27
C GLY A 29 -21.50 7.01 16.32
N PRO A 30 -22.02 6.95 17.56
CA PRO A 30 -21.35 6.25 18.67
C PRO A 30 -21.25 4.73 18.49
N ASP A 31 -22.08 4.15 17.61
CA ASP A 31 -22.14 2.71 17.35
C ASP A 31 -21.02 2.24 16.40
N ALA A 32 -20.30 3.16 15.76
CA ALA A 32 -19.19 2.89 14.83
C ALA A 32 -17.92 2.34 15.49
N GLY A 33 -17.93 2.24 16.83
CA GLY A 33 -16.79 1.82 17.64
C GLY A 33 -15.74 2.93 17.86
N THR A 34 -14.96 2.78 18.92
CA THR A 34 -13.92 3.74 19.33
C THR A 34 -12.85 3.96 18.25
N GLU A 35 -12.58 2.95 17.42
CA GLU A 35 -11.59 3.06 16.33
C GLU A 35 -11.98 4.11 15.30
N SER A 36 -13.25 4.17 14.88
CA SER A 36 -13.75 5.13 13.88
C SER A 36 -13.57 6.58 14.36
N MET A 37 -13.85 6.85 15.64
CA MET A 37 -13.62 8.18 16.24
C MET A 37 -12.14 8.55 16.29
N LEU A 38 -11.27 7.60 16.63
CA LEU A 38 -9.82 7.82 16.64
C LEU A 38 -9.28 8.09 15.24
N PHE A 39 -9.75 7.35 14.23
CA PHE A 39 -9.37 7.59 12.83
C PHE A 39 -9.84 8.95 12.34
N ALA A 40 -11.09 9.34 12.63
CA ALA A 40 -11.60 10.66 12.26
C ALA A 40 -10.78 11.79 12.89
N ARG A 41 -10.41 11.66 14.18
CA ARG A 41 -9.54 12.62 14.87
C ARG A 41 -8.14 12.67 14.27
N ALA A 42 -7.55 11.53 13.94
CA ALA A 42 -6.22 11.45 13.34
C ALA A 42 -6.19 12.12 11.96
N LEU A 43 -7.16 11.82 11.09
CA LEU A 43 -7.30 12.42 9.77
C LEU A 43 -7.39 13.95 9.85
N ARG A 44 -8.24 14.49 10.74
CA ARG A 44 -8.35 15.94 10.96
C ARG A 44 -7.05 16.56 11.45
N THR A 45 -6.34 15.88 12.35
CA THR A 45 -5.07 16.38 12.90
C THR A 45 -4.01 16.46 11.80
N MET A 46 -3.88 15.41 10.99
CA MET A 46 -2.91 15.38 9.88
C MET A 46 -3.26 16.40 8.80
N ALA A 47 -4.54 16.51 8.42
CA ALA A 47 -5.04 17.51 7.47
C ALA A 47 -4.74 18.94 7.94
N ARG A 48 -5.01 19.23 9.24
CA ARG A 48 -4.69 20.52 9.86
C ARG A 48 -3.18 20.80 9.85
N ASN A 49 -2.37 19.82 10.23
CA ASN A 49 -0.91 19.98 10.22
C ASN A 49 -0.40 20.27 8.81
N LEU A 50 -0.95 19.60 7.80
CA LEU A 50 -0.59 19.81 6.40
C LEU A 50 -1.01 21.21 5.91
N ARG A 51 -2.19 21.71 6.31
CA ARG A 51 -2.57 23.11 6.04
C ARG A 51 -1.65 24.13 6.70
N PHE A 52 -1.24 23.90 7.94
CA PHE A 52 -0.27 24.77 8.60
C PHE A 52 1.08 24.75 7.88
N ALA A 53 1.52 23.57 7.44
CA ALA A 53 2.71 23.43 6.61
C ALA A 53 2.56 24.18 5.28
N LEU A 54 1.38 24.30 4.67
CA LEU A 54 1.21 25.08 3.45
C LEU A 54 1.38 26.60 3.64
N VAL A 55 1.01 27.13 4.82
CA VAL A 55 1.16 28.56 5.14
C VAL A 55 2.61 28.91 5.47
N SER A 56 3.31 28.00 6.15
CA SER A 56 4.73 28.12 6.48
C SER A 56 5.45 26.83 6.07
N PRO A 57 5.81 26.69 4.78
CA PRO A 57 6.37 25.46 4.23
C PRO A 57 7.63 25.05 4.97
N PRO A 58 7.64 23.83 5.56
CA PRO A 58 8.90 23.20 5.89
C PRO A 58 9.66 22.86 4.60
N ASP A 59 10.79 22.16 4.73
CA ASP A 59 11.45 21.61 3.56
C ASP A 59 10.50 20.69 2.75
N GLU A 60 10.73 20.64 1.43
CA GLU A 60 9.90 19.90 0.48
C GLU A 60 9.78 18.41 0.84
N ILE A 61 10.84 17.83 1.43
CA ILE A 61 10.87 16.41 1.83
C ILE A 61 9.90 16.18 2.99
N MET A 62 9.86 17.07 3.99
CA MET A 62 8.90 16.98 5.08
C MET A 62 7.46 17.13 4.58
N LEU A 63 7.20 18.06 3.67
CA LEU A 63 5.87 18.24 3.07
C LEU A 63 5.42 16.96 2.33
N MET A 64 6.31 16.38 1.51
CA MET A 64 6.05 15.13 0.80
C MET A 64 5.75 13.98 1.77
N LYS A 65 6.52 13.85 2.87
CA LYS A 65 6.26 12.83 3.91
C LYS A 65 4.89 13.01 4.55
N MET A 66 4.49 14.24 4.85
CA MET A 66 3.19 14.53 5.44
C MET A 66 2.05 14.14 4.50
N VAL A 67 2.17 14.48 3.22
CA VAL A 67 1.19 14.10 2.18
C VAL A 67 1.09 12.58 2.04
N LEU A 68 2.23 11.90 1.85
CA LEU A 68 2.28 10.44 1.71
C LEU A 68 1.70 9.72 2.93
N THR A 69 1.96 10.23 4.14
CA THR A 69 1.42 9.66 5.39
C THR A 69 -0.10 9.83 5.44
N LEU A 70 -0.60 11.00 5.04
CA LEU A 70 -2.03 11.28 5.01
C LEU A 70 -2.75 10.40 3.98
N GLU A 71 -2.26 10.34 2.75
CA GLU A 71 -2.82 9.48 1.68
C GLU A 71 -2.85 8.01 2.09
N THR A 72 -1.75 7.51 2.66
CA THR A 72 -1.68 6.12 3.13
C THR A 72 -2.72 5.86 4.22
N THR A 73 -2.94 6.84 5.10
CA THR A 73 -3.95 6.71 6.16
C THR A 73 -5.36 6.75 5.59
N ILE A 74 -5.66 7.65 4.64
CA ILE A 74 -6.94 7.69 3.92
C ILE A 74 -7.24 6.32 3.30
N ARG A 75 -6.28 5.73 2.57
CA ARG A 75 -6.45 4.41 1.94
C ARG A 75 -6.72 3.29 2.95
N ARG A 76 -6.01 3.30 4.09
CA ARG A 76 -6.20 2.29 5.14
C ARG A 76 -7.56 2.41 5.82
N VAL A 77 -7.97 3.63 6.13
CA VAL A 77 -9.23 3.91 6.82
C VAL A 77 -10.41 3.63 5.90
N SER A 78 -10.34 4.06 4.64
CA SER A 78 -11.39 3.76 3.64
C SER A 78 -11.56 2.26 3.41
N ALA A 79 -10.46 1.49 3.29
CA ALA A 79 -10.56 0.03 3.19
C ALA A 79 -11.29 -0.60 4.38
N ARG A 80 -10.97 -0.17 5.61
CA ARG A 80 -11.62 -0.67 6.82
C ARG A 80 -13.09 -0.24 6.94
N ALA A 81 -13.41 0.98 6.51
CA ALA A 81 -14.78 1.47 6.50
C ALA A 81 -15.67 0.68 5.51
N LEU A 82 -15.11 0.25 4.38
CA LEU A 82 -15.79 -0.65 3.43
C LEU A 82 -15.97 -2.06 4.02
N ASP A 83 -14.97 -2.60 4.71
CA ASP A 83 -15.03 -3.93 5.32
C ASP A 83 -16.03 -4.01 6.49
N ALA A 84 -16.27 -2.91 7.22
CA ALA A 84 -17.28 -2.85 8.29
C ALA A 84 -18.73 -3.03 7.77
N SER A 85 -18.95 -2.91 6.45
CA SER A 85 -20.24 -3.18 5.79
C SER A 85 -20.35 -4.59 5.20
N GLY A 86 -19.26 -5.39 5.24
CA GLY A 86 -19.26 -6.77 4.79
C GLY A 86 -19.88 -7.70 5.84
N PRO A 87 -20.66 -8.72 5.45
CA PRO A 87 -21.14 -9.71 6.41
C PRO A 87 -19.93 -10.36 7.10
N PRO A 88 -20.00 -10.67 8.41
CA PRO A 88 -18.90 -11.35 9.09
C PRO A 88 -18.57 -12.63 8.32
N ALA A 89 -17.28 -12.93 8.17
CA ALA A 89 -16.73 -14.05 7.40
C ALA A 89 -17.18 -15.46 7.88
N SER A 90 -18.20 -15.55 8.74
CA SER A 90 -18.73 -16.78 9.34
C SER A 90 -20.10 -17.21 8.84
N GLN A 91 -20.71 -16.53 7.85
CA GLN A 91 -21.91 -17.05 7.18
C GLN A 91 -21.60 -17.76 5.86
N ARG A 92 -20.53 -18.57 5.82
CA ARG A 92 -20.52 -19.69 4.87
C ARG A 92 -21.74 -20.54 5.22
N PRO A 93 -22.68 -20.81 4.30
CA PRO A 93 -23.64 -21.87 4.49
C PRO A 93 -22.83 -23.14 4.72
N THR A 94 -22.75 -23.62 5.96
CA THR A 94 -22.22 -24.94 6.27
C THR A 94 -23.27 -25.93 5.79
N LEU A 95 -23.35 -26.13 4.48
CA LEU A 95 -23.92 -27.34 3.93
C LEU A 95 -23.00 -28.47 4.39
N PRO A 96 -23.49 -29.44 5.19
CA PRO A 96 -22.67 -30.59 5.55
C PRO A 96 -22.25 -31.29 4.26
N PRO A 97 -20.97 -31.69 4.11
CA PRO A 97 -20.56 -32.45 2.94
C PRO A 97 -21.37 -33.76 2.90
N PRO A 98 -21.80 -34.21 1.71
CA PRO A 98 -22.51 -35.48 1.58
C PRO A 98 -21.61 -36.62 2.11
N PRO A 99 -22.20 -37.63 2.77
CA PRO A 99 -21.43 -38.71 3.37
C PRO A 99 -20.63 -39.46 2.30
N GLY A 100 -19.30 -39.53 2.48
CA GLY A 100 -18.39 -40.29 1.63
C GLY A 100 -17.42 -39.47 0.76
N ALA A 101 -17.50 -38.14 0.74
CA ALA A 101 -16.55 -37.33 -0.03
C ALA A 101 -15.22 -37.15 0.74
N THR A 102 -14.11 -37.61 0.16
CA THR A 102 -12.78 -37.28 0.67
C THR A 102 -12.42 -35.83 0.30
N PRO A 103 -11.57 -35.13 1.08
CA PRO A 103 -11.29 -33.70 0.85
C PRO A 103 -10.90 -33.36 -0.59
N ARG A 104 -10.18 -34.26 -1.28
CA ARG A 104 -9.76 -34.08 -2.68
C ARG A 104 -10.93 -33.95 -3.66
N GLU A 105 -11.96 -34.78 -3.53
CA GLU A 105 -13.09 -34.82 -4.47
C GLU A 105 -13.96 -33.56 -4.38
N VAL A 106 -13.97 -32.90 -3.21
CA VAL A 106 -14.67 -31.62 -3.00
C VAL A 106 -13.94 -30.47 -3.70
N TRP A 107 -12.61 -30.48 -3.74
CA TRP A 107 -11.82 -29.46 -4.46
C TRP A 107 -11.95 -29.58 -5.98
N ASP A 108 -12.07 -30.81 -6.51
CA ASP A 108 -12.22 -31.07 -7.95
C ASP A 108 -13.63 -30.75 -8.48
N SER A 109 -14.63 -30.67 -7.60
CA SER A 109 -16.03 -30.39 -7.96
C SER A 109 -16.39 -28.90 -7.93
N LEU A 110 -15.46 -28.02 -7.55
CA LEU A 110 -15.69 -26.58 -7.60
C LEU A 110 -15.70 -26.13 -9.08
N PRO A 111 -16.77 -25.47 -9.56
CA PRO A 111 -16.76 -24.92 -10.91
C PRO A 111 -15.60 -23.91 -11.02
N PRO A 112 -14.84 -23.87 -12.13
CA PRO A 112 -13.74 -22.94 -12.26
C PRO A 112 -14.30 -21.52 -12.16
N SER A 113 -14.00 -20.84 -11.05
CA SER A 113 -14.24 -19.42 -10.88
C SER A 113 -13.58 -18.70 -12.04
N ARG A 114 -14.38 -18.15 -12.97
CA ARG A 114 -13.87 -17.27 -14.03
C ARG A 114 -12.99 -16.19 -13.39
N PRO A 115 -11.71 -16.04 -13.77
CA PRO A 115 -10.96 -14.87 -13.37
C PRO A 115 -11.44 -13.72 -14.26
N ARG A 116 -12.31 -12.86 -13.74
CA ARG A 116 -12.57 -11.55 -14.35
C ARG A 116 -11.78 -10.49 -13.58
N GLY A 117 -10.46 -10.61 -13.63
CA GLY A 117 -9.52 -9.51 -13.44
C GLY A 117 -9.03 -9.03 -14.81
N PRO A 118 -8.57 -7.78 -14.96
CA PRO A 118 -7.96 -7.35 -16.20
C PRO A 118 -6.73 -8.21 -16.47
N GLU A 119 -6.61 -8.72 -17.69
CA GLU A 119 -5.51 -9.54 -18.16
C GLU A 119 -4.18 -8.81 -17.92
N THR A 120 -3.46 -9.19 -16.86
CA THR A 120 -2.02 -8.94 -16.81
C THR A 120 -1.40 -9.96 -17.75
N VAL A 121 -1.12 -9.50 -18.97
CA VAL A 121 -0.21 -10.16 -19.90
C VAL A 121 1.03 -10.54 -19.10
N ARG A 122 1.22 -11.85 -18.90
CA ARG A 122 2.41 -12.39 -18.26
C ARG A 122 3.62 -11.94 -19.09
N CYS A 123 4.40 -11.01 -18.57
CA CYS A 123 5.78 -10.87 -19.01
C CYS A 123 6.48 -12.20 -18.73
N PRO A 124 7.12 -12.84 -19.72
CA PRO A 124 7.89 -14.04 -19.45
C PRO A 124 9.02 -13.69 -18.47
N LEU A 125 9.14 -14.50 -17.41
CA LEU A 125 10.31 -14.51 -16.53
C LEU A 125 11.57 -14.65 -17.41
N PRO A 126 12.58 -13.77 -17.29
CA PRO A 126 13.87 -14.07 -17.87
C PRO A 126 14.41 -15.32 -17.16
N LYS A 127 14.66 -16.38 -17.93
CA LYS A 127 15.32 -17.59 -17.45
C LYS A 127 16.71 -17.21 -16.98
N GLU A 128 17.11 -17.68 -15.79
CA GLU A 128 18.40 -17.42 -15.13
C GLU A 128 19.62 -18.04 -15.85
N SER A 129 19.59 -18.16 -17.17
CA SER A 129 20.62 -18.82 -17.99
C SER A 129 21.42 -17.87 -18.88
N GLU A 130 21.30 -16.56 -18.69
CA GLU A 130 22.04 -15.54 -19.46
C GLU A 130 22.85 -14.61 -18.55
N ILE A 131 23.53 -15.17 -17.56
CA ILE A 131 24.55 -14.47 -16.76
C ILE A 131 25.90 -15.17 -16.99
N ARG A 132 26.26 -15.40 -18.25
CA ARG A 132 27.65 -15.73 -18.62
C ARG A 132 27.91 -15.53 -20.10
N ALA A 133 28.20 -14.30 -20.50
CA ALA A 133 29.20 -14.03 -21.53
C ALA A 133 29.50 -12.54 -21.57
N LYS A 134 30.80 -12.20 -21.56
CA LYS A 134 31.42 -10.88 -21.71
C LYS A 134 31.73 -10.13 -20.41
N VAL A 135 32.52 -10.77 -19.56
CA VAL A 135 33.64 -10.05 -18.93
C VAL A 135 34.90 -10.70 -19.49
N GLU A 136 35.63 -9.92 -20.30
CA GLU A 136 37.08 -9.88 -20.47
C GLU A 136 37.39 -9.10 -21.78
N PRO A 137 38.51 -8.37 -21.91
CA PRO A 137 39.51 -7.98 -20.90
C PRO A 137 39.76 -6.46 -20.90
N VAL A 138 40.11 -5.88 -19.74
CA VAL A 138 40.94 -4.66 -19.72
C VAL A 138 42.08 -4.93 -18.76
N ASP A 139 43.24 -5.17 -19.37
CA ASP A 139 44.56 -5.03 -18.78
C ASP A 139 44.64 -3.80 -17.86
N GLY A 140 45.12 -4.02 -16.64
CA GLY A 140 45.28 -2.96 -15.66
C GLY A 140 45.80 -3.52 -14.35
N ASP A 141 47.01 -4.08 -14.39
CA ASP A 141 47.95 -4.31 -13.30
C ASP A 141 47.55 -3.64 -11.96
N VAL A 142 46.84 -4.37 -11.09
CA VAL A 142 46.63 -3.95 -9.69
C VAL A 142 47.70 -4.63 -8.84
N VAL A 143 48.81 -3.92 -8.69
CA VAL A 143 49.81 -4.12 -7.65
C VAL A 143 49.12 -3.97 -6.27
N PRO A 144 49.17 -4.97 -5.37
CA PRO A 144 48.62 -4.81 -4.02
C PRO A 144 49.57 -3.98 -3.14
N PRO A 145 49.10 -2.95 -2.40
CA PRO A 145 49.96 -2.24 -1.48
C PRO A 145 50.25 -3.07 -0.22
N SER A 146 51.51 -3.45 -0.07
CA SER A 146 52.16 -3.96 1.13
C SER A 146 51.84 -3.11 2.37
N ARG A 147 51.13 -3.68 3.35
CA ARG A 147 51.05 -3.11 4.71
C ARG A 147 52.40 -3.31 5.42
N ARG A 148 53.22 -2.24 5.48
CA ARG A 148 54.33 -2.16 6.43
C ARG A 148 53.79 -2.00 7.85
N LYS A 149 54.26 -2.88 8.74
CA LYS A 149 54.27 -2.70 10.19
C LYS A 149 55.13 -1.49 10.55
N THR A 150 54.61 -0.63 11.41
CA THR A 150 55.41 0.26 12.26
C THR A 150 54.90 0.09 13.69
N SER A 151 55.64 -0.68 14.48
CA SER A 151 55.82 -0.45 15.91
C SER A 151 57.07 -1.19 16.37
#